data_AF-A0A624F7N4-F1
#
_entry.id   AF-A0A624F7N4-F1
#
_cell.length_a   1.000
_cell.length_b   1.000
_cell.length_c   1.000
_cell.angle_alpha   90.00
_cell.angle_beta   90.00
_cell.angle_gamma   90.00
#
_symmetry.space_group_name_H-M   'P 1'
#
loop_
_entity.id
_entity.type
_entity.pdbx_description
1 polymer ?
#
loop_
_entity_poly.entity_id
_entity_poly.type
_entity_poly.pdbx_seq_one_letter_code
_entity_poly.pdbx_strand_id
1 'polypeptide(L)'
;MKNELKRVCVKPYDKDRFEVIQDYEFILPNYKGIVPQGFKTDGASIPRIFWSIYPPFKSEYFSACVVHDFLCEKAKSRKDYKLADLVLKEAMQALGINKFKIFVFYCSCNLFHEIKCLIKGIR
;
A
#
# COMPACT_ATOMS: atom_id res chain seq x y z
N MET A 1 21.67 -0.82 9.60
CA MET A 1 21.50 -1.10 8.15
C MET A 1 20.16 -0.52 7.73
N LYS A 2 20.13 0.41 6.76
CA LYS A 2 18.87 0.84 6.15
C LYS A 2 18.39 -0.34 5.30
N ASN A 3 17.35 -1.04 5.73
CA ASN A 3 16.68 -2.00 4.85
C ASN A 3 15.92 -1.18 3.81
N GLU A 4 16.57 -0.93 2.68
CA GLU A 4 15.94 -0.27 1.54
C GLU A 4 14.95 -1.25 0.91
N LEU A 5 13.69 -0.83 0.84
CA LEU A 5 12.66 -1.61 0.16
C LEU A 5 12.96 -1.62 -1.35
N LYS A 6 13.15 -2.83 -1.91
CA LYS A 6 13.37 -3.00 -3.35
C LYS A 6 12.17 -2.48 -4.14
N ARG A 7 12.40 -1.97 -5.35
CA ARG A 7 11.31 -1.56 -6.24
C ARG A 7 10.63 -2.78 -6.84
N VAL A 8 9.30 -2.80 -6.83
CA VAL A 8 8.50 -3.86 -7.45
C VAL A 8 8.57 -3.75 -8.98
N CYS A 9 8.67 -4.90 -9.65
CA CYS A 9 8.55 -4.99 -11.10
C CYS A 9 7.10 -5.29 -11.48
N VAL A 10 6.52 -4.49 -12.37
CA VAL A 10 5.14 -4.65 -12.83
C VAL A 10 5.02 -4.47 -14.33
N LYS A 11 4.00 -5.07 -14.93
CA LYS A 11 3.55 -4.80 -16.30
C LYS A 11 2.16 -4.17 -16.27
N PRO A 12 1.84 -3.22 -17.17
CA PRO A 12 0.47 -2.77 -17.33
C PRO A 12 -0.40 -3.90 -17.88
N TYR A 13 -1.65 -4.00 -17.43
CA TYR A 13 -2.64 -4.91 -18.03
C TYR A 13 -3.96 -4.22 -18.41
N ASP A 14 -4.22 -3.01 -17.89
CA ASP A 14 -5.36 -2.17 -18.22
C ASP A 14 -5.01 -0.70 -17.91
N LYS A 15 -5.89 0.25 -18.26
CA LYS A 15 -5.73 1.67 -17.95
C LYS A 15 -5.56 1.86 -16.45
N ASP A 16 -4.40 2.38 -16.06
CA ASP A 16 -4.03 2.65 -14.68
C ASP A 16 -4.02 1.41 -13.77
N ARG A 17 -3.82 0.20 -14.34
CA ARG A 17 -3.73 -1.06 -13.58
C ARG A 17 -2.51 -1.89 -13.96
N PHE A 18 -1.92 -2.52 -12.94
CA PHE A 18 -0.64 -3.19 -13.05
C PHE A 18 -0.68 -4.60 -12.46
N GLU A 19 0.12 -5.49 -13.04
CA GLU A 19 0.29 -6.87 -12.59
C GLU A 19 1.75 -7.08 -12.19
N VAL A 20 1.96 -7.65 -11.01
CA VAL A 20 3.28 -8.02 -10.49
C VAL A 20 3.86 -9.16 -11.33
N ILE A 21 5.01 -8.93 -11.95
CA ILE A 21 5.57 -9.89 -12.94
C ILE A 21 6.35 -11.04 -12.31
N GLN A 22 6.75 -10.90 -11.04
CA GLN A 22 7.54 -11.88 -10.28
C GLN A 22 7.25 -11.72 -8.80
N ASP A 23 7.45 -12.78 -8.02
CA ASP A 23 7.32 -12.71 -6.56
C ASP A 23 8.12 -11.54 -5.99
N TYR A 24 7.40 -10.67 -5.28
CA TYR A 24 7.95 -9.45 -4.69
C TYR A 24 8.03 -9.61 -3.19
N GLU A 25 9.23 -9.93 -2.71
CA GLU A 25 9.54 -10.02 -1.29
C GLU A 25 9.83 -8.62 -0.72
N PHE A 26 9.13 -8.26 0.36
CA PHE A 26 9.39 -7.05 1.13
C PHE A 26 9.90 -7.42 2.52
N ILE A 27 10.96 -6.73 2.95
CA ILE A 27 11.54 -6.88 4.28
C ILE A 27 11.65 -5.49 4.91
N LEU A 28 10.82 -5.25 5.92
CA LEU A 28 10.74 -4.03 6.69
C LEU A 28 11.18 -4.33 8.14
N PRO A 29 11.52 -3.31 8.94
CA PRO A 29 11.93 -3.50 10.34
C PRO A 29 11.01 -4.41 11.18
N ASN A 30 9.70 -4.29 11.05
CA ASN A 30 8.70 -5.02 11.83
C ASN A 30 7.89 -6.02 11.00
N TYR A 31 7.97 -5.95 9.67
CA TYR A 31 7.12 -6.72 8.77
C TYR A 31 7.90 -7.34 7.62
N LYS A 32 7.51 -8.56 7.23
CA LYS A 32 8.02 -9.19 6.01
C LYS A 32 6.93 -9.99 5.34
N GLY A 33 7.05 -10.17 4.04
CA GLY A 33 6.10 -10.97 3.27
C GLY A 33 6.43 -11.00 1.80
N ILE A 34 5.61 -11.74 1.05
CA ILE A 34 5.74 -11.91 -0.39
C ILE A 34 4.41 -11.52 -1.03
N VAL A 35 4.46 -10.60 -1.98
CA VAL A 35 3.38 -10.35 -2.93
C VAL A 35 3.62 -11.29 -4.12
N PRO A 36 2.71 -12.24 -4.40
CA PRO A 36 2.93 -13.26 -5.41
C PRO A 36 2.88 -12.68 -6.83
N GLN A 37 3.61 -13.31 -7.73
CA GLN A 37 3.48 -13.10 -9.17
C GLN A 37 2.00 -13.20 -9.59
N GLY A 38 1.59 -12.32 -10.49
CA GLY A 38 0.21 -12.24 -10.99
C GLY A 38 -0.73 -11.42 -10.11
N PHE A 39 -0.27 -10.92 -8.95
CA PHE A 39 -1.06 -9.99 -8.15
C PHE A 39 -1.39 -8.72 -8.94
N LYS A 40 -2.67 -8.33 -8.92
CA LYS A 40 -3.19 -7.16 -9.63
C LYS A 40 -3.38 -6.02 -8.65
N THR A 41 -2.80 -4.88 -8.97
CA THR A 41 -2.81 -3.66 -8.16
C THR A 41 -3.27 -2.49 -9.01
N ASP A 42 -4.01 -1.57 -8.39
CA ASP A 42 -4.35 -0.28 -8.97
C ASP A 42 -3.39 0.82 -8.52
N GLY A 43 -2.27 0.45 -7.88
CA GLY A 43 -1.14 1.29 -7.53
C GLY A 43 -1.38 2.29 -6.41
N ALA A 44 -2.63 2.64 -6.12
CA ALA A 44 -3.06 3.43 -4.99
C ALA A 44 -4.60 3.44 -4.95
N SER A 45 -5.18 2.55 -4.14
CA SER A 45 -6.59 2.59 -3.73
C SER A 45 -6.93 3.78 -2.79
N ILE A 46 -6.19 4.89 -2.89
CA ILE A 46 -6.41 6.10 -2.09
C ILE A 46 -7.70 6.77 -2.58
N PRO A 47 -8.58 7.26 -1.68
CA PRO A 47 -9.77 8.00 -2.09
C PRO A 47 -9.41 9.15 -3.04
N ARG A 48 -10.14 9.26 -4.17
CA ARG A 48 -9.88 10.24 -5.24
C ARG A 48 -9.73 11.68 -4.75
N ILE A 49 -10.34 12.03 -3.61
CA ILE A 49 -10.23 13.36 -3.01
C ILE A 49 -8.78 13.71 -2.62
N PHE A 50 -7.93 12.72 -2.37
CA PHE A 50 -6.52 12.93 -2.03
C PHE A 50 -5.59 12.91 -3.27
N TRP A 51 -6.10 12.55 -4.46
CA TRP A 51 -5.30 12.48 -5.70
C TRP A 51 -4.81 13.85 -6.16
N SER A 52 -5.52 14.94 -5.81
CA SER A 52 -5.09 16.30 -6.12
C SER A 52 -3.80 16.70 -5.39
N ILE A 53 -3.47 16.05 -4.28
CA ILE A 53 -2.26 16.34 -3.48
C ILE A 53 -1.18 15.27 -3.76
N TYR A 54 -1.61 14.04 -4.06
CA TYR A 54 -0.72 12.92 -4.32
C TYR A 54 -1.22 12.09 -5.50
N PRO A 55 -0.65 12.30 -6.71
CA PRO A 55 -1.04 11.55 -7.88
C PRO A 55 -0.82 10.06 -7.62
N PRO A 56 -1.82 9.21 -7.89
CA PRO A 56 -1.56 7.77 -7.93
C PRO A 56 -0.42 7.51 -8.93
N PHE A 57 0.35 6.44 -8.73
CA PHE A 57 1.44 6.02 -9.64
C PHE A 57 2.77 6.78 -9.56
N LYS A 58 3.04 7.58 -8.51
CA LYS A 58 4.42 8.04 -8.30
C LYS A 58 5.32 6.85 -7.96
N SER A 59 6.35 6.66 -8.79
CA SER A 59 7.39 5.64 -8.60
C SER A 59 8.02 5.68 -7.21
N GLU A 60 8.06 6.85 -6.58
CA GLU A 60 8.55 7.12 -5.22
C GLU A 60 7.97 6.16 -4.18
N TYR A 61 6.67 5.86 -4.22
CA TYR A 61 5.98 5.04 -3.21
C TYR A 61 5.12 3.90 -3.79
N PHE A 62 5.12 3.72 -5.12
CA PHE A 62 4.34 2.68 -5.79
C PHE A 62 4.55 1.28 -5.18
N SER A 63 5.81 0.91 -4.87
CA SER A 63 6.10 -0.40 -4.26
C SER A 63 5.47 -0.58 -2.89
N ALA A 64 5.36 0.49 -2.09
CA ALA A 64 4.65 0.47 -0.81
C ALA A 64 3.15 0.30 -1.01
N CYS A 65 2.57 0.91 -2.05
CA CYS A 65 1.16 0.74 -2.39
C CYS A 65 0.84 -0.68 -2.87
N VAL A 66 1.72 -1.33 -3.65
CA VAL A 66 1.50 -2.73 -4.05
C VAL A 66 1.41 -3.66 -2.83
N VAL A 67 2.28 -3.46 -1.83
CA VAL A 67 2.21 -4.23 -0.56
C VAL A 67 0.93 -3.93 0.20
N HIS A 68 0.52 -2.66 0.25
CA HIS A 68 -0.72 -2.23 0.91
C HIS A 68 -1.96 -2.85 0.26
N ASP A 69 -2.11 -2.74 -1.06
CA ASP A 69 -3.23 -3.30 -1.81
C ASP A 69 -3.35 -4.81 -1.57
N PHE A 70 -2.23 -5.53 -1.59
CA PHE A 70 -2.19 -6.97 -1.34
C PHE A 70 -2.68 -7.33 0.07
N LEU A 71 -2.24 -6.59 1.08
CA LEU A 71 -2.67 -6.81 2.46
C LEU A 71 -4.15 -6.42 2.65
N CYS A 72 -4.61 -5.35 1.99
CA CYS A 72 -6.00 -4.91 2.01
C CYS A 72 -6.94 -5.90 1.34
N GLU A 73 -6.53 -6.55 0.25
CA GLU A 73 -7.31 -7.61 -0.40
C GLU A 73 -7.50 -8.84 0.52
N LYS A 74 -6.48 -9.14 1.33
CA LYS A 74 -6.51 -10.24 2.30
C LYS A 74 -7.18 -9.89 3.62
N ALA A 75 -7.47 -8.62 3.87
CA ALA A 75 -8.00 -8.14 5.14
C ALA A 75 -9.44 -8.61 5.37
N LYS A 76 -9.70 -9.28 6.51
CA LYS A 76 -11.03 -9.77 6.91
C LYS A 76 -11.61 -9.02 8.10
N SER A 77 -10.79 -8.28 8.82
CA SER A 77 -11.16 -7.53 10.03
C SER A 77 -10.61 -6.10 10.01
N ARG A 78 -11.10 -5.25 10.92
CA ARG A 78 -10.52 -3.91 11.09
C ARG A 78 -9.05 -3.96 11.49
N LYS A 79 -8.64 -4.99 12.25
CA LYS A 79 -7.25 -5.19 12.67
C LYS A 79 -6.33 -5.44 11.48
N ASP A 80 -6.79 -6.21 10.49
CA ASP A 80 -6.00 -6.49 9.28
C ASP A 80 -5.80 -5.24 8.43
N TYR A 81 -6.85 -4.42 8.26
CA TYR A 81 -6.71 -3.13 7.59
C TYR A 81 -5.73 -2.20 8.31
N LYS A 82 -5.81 -2.14 9.64
CA LYS A 82 -4.87 -1.35 10.44
C LYS A 82 -3.43 -1.86 10.31
N LEU A 83 -3.23 -3.18 10.21
CA LEU A 83 -1.94 -3.77 9.92
C LEU A 83 -1.44 -3.36 8.52
N ALA A 84 -2.29 -3.44 7.49
CA ALA A 84 -1.95 -2.98 6.15
C ALA A 84 -1.50 -1.51 6.16
N ASP A 85 -2.23 -0.64 6.86
CA ASP A 85 -1.89 0.79 6.98
C ASP A 85 -0.54 1.03 7.70
N LEU A 86 -0.23 0.22 8.73
CA LEU A 86 1.06 0.27 9.41
C LEU A 86 2.21 -0.20 8.51
N VAL A 87 2.00 -1.28 7.74
CA VAL A 87 2.97 -1.78 6.77
C VAL A 87 3.22 -0.73 5.68
N LEU A 88 2.17 -0.07 5.18
CA LEU A 88 2.30 1.03 4.22
C LEU A 88 3.18 2.15 4.78
N LYS A 89 2.90 2.58 6.01
CA LYS A 89 3.69 3.63 6.69
C LYS A 89 5.17 3.25 6.75
N GLU A 90 5.48 2.02 7.17
CA GLU A 90 6.85 1.54 7.33
C GLU A 90 7.56 1.34 5.99
N ALA A 91 6.84 0.83 4.97
CA ALA A 91 7.33 0.72 3.61
C ALA A 91 7.68 2.09 3.02
N MET A 92 6.85 3.10 3.20
CA MET A 92 7.14 4.46 2.77
C MET A 92 8.34 5.07 3.54
N GLN A 93 8.51 4.74 4.82
CA GLN A 93 9.70 5.16 5.57
C GLN A 93 10.98 4.52 5.00
N ALA A 94 10.93 3.22 4.67
CA ALA A 94 12.03 2.49 4.06
C ALA A 94 12.39 3.02 2.66
N LEU A 95 11.41 3.57 1.93
CA LEU A 95 11.60 4.25 0.65
C LEU A 95 12.11 5.69 0.77
N GLY A 96 12.32 6.21 1.98
CA GLY A 96 12.86 7.55 2.22
C GLY A 96 11.86 8.68 1.98
N ILE A 97 10.55 8.40 2.00
CA ILE A 97 9.51 9.41 1.79
C ILE A 97 9.50 10.43 2.95
N ASN A 98 9.21 11.70 2.65
CA ASN A 98 9.06 12.74 3.67
C ASN A 98 7.97 12.36 4.70
N LYS A 99 8.30 12.46 5.99
CA LYS A 99 7.41 12.17 7.14
C LYS A 99 6.03 12.80 7.03
N PHE A 100 5.91 14.03 6.52
CA PHE A 100 4.61 14.68 6.34
C PHE A 100 3.72 13.92 5.35
N LYS A 101 4.27 13.51 4.19
CA LYS A 101 3.53 12.71 3.20
C LYS A 101 3.08 11.39 3.82
N ILE A 102 3.98 10.72 4.52
CA ILE A 102 3.70 9.43 5.19
C ILE A 102 2.56 9.58 6.19
N PHE A 103 2.57 10.65 6.99
CA PHE A 103 1.52 10.93 7.95
C PHE A 103 0.17 11.11 7.26
N VAL A 104 0.10 11.91 6.20
CA VAL A 104 -1.13 12.11 5.43
C VAL A 104 -1.65 10.80 4.84
N PHE A 105 -0.79 10.01 4.18
CA PHE A 105 -1.18 8.70 3.63
C PHE A 105 -1.74 7.77 4.70
N TYR A 106 -1.00 7.60 5.80
CA TYR A 106 -1.40 6.73 6.90
C TYR A 106 -2.75 7.17 7.49
N CYS A 107 -2.92 8.45 7.80
CA CYS A 107 -4.17 8.96 8.36
C CYS A 107 -5.35 8.82 7.39
N SER A 108 -5.16 9.11 6.10
CA SER A 108 -6.19 8.98 5.08
C SER A 108 -6.65 7.54 4.89
N CYS A 109 -5.72 6.58 4.74
CA CYS A 109 -6.06 5.17 4.59
C CYS A 109 -6.71 4.61 5.85
N ASN A 110 -6.20 4.97 7.02
CA ASN A 110 -6.73 4.51 8.29
C ASN A 110 -8.17 4.97 8.52
N LEU A 111 -8.46 6.25 8.27
CA LEU A 111 -9.81 6.82 8.35
C LEU A 111 -10.75 6.17 7.33
N PHE A 112 -10.30 5.99 6.09
CA PHE A 112 -11.09 5.34 5.05
C PHE A 112 -11.48 3.90 5.44
N HIS A 113 -10.52 3.13 5.96
CA HIS A 113 -10.77 1.77 6.42
C HIS A 113 -11.68 1.72 7.64
N GLU A 114 -11.61 2.70 8.54
CA GLU A 114 -12.52 2.84 9.67
C GLU A 114 -13.96 3.05 9.20
N ILE A 115 -14.18 4.00 8.29
CA ILE A 115 -15.49 4.27 7.68
C ILE A 115 -15.97 3.03 6.92
N LYS A 116 -15.12 2.38 6.13
CA LYS A 116 -15.44 1.16 5.37
C LYS A 116 -15.87 0.02 6.29
N CYS A 117 -15.17 -0.21 7.40
CA CYS A 117 -15.52 -1.24 8.38
C CYS A 117 -16.83 -0.92 9.08
N LEU A 118 -17.07 0.34 9.43
CA LEU A 118 -18.32 0.78 10.05
C LEU A 118 -19.52 0.57 9.11
N ILE A 119 -19.41 0.95 7.84
CA ILE A 119 -20.47 0.75 6.83
C ILE A 119 -20.73 -0.73 6.56
N LYS A 120 -19.69 -1.56 6.50
CA LYS A 120 -19.82 -2.99 6.21
C LYS A 120 -20.10 -3.86 7.45
N GLY A 121 -20.19 -3.28 8.64
CA GLY A 121 -20.37 -4.02 9.90
C GLY A 121 -19.21 -4.97 10.25
N ILE A 122 -18.02 -4.73 9.68
CA ILE A 122 -16.82 -5.54 9.91
C ILE A 122 -16.20 -5.10 11.24
N ARG A 123 -16.22 -5.98 12.24
CA ARG A 123 -15.58 -5.75 13.55
C ARG A 123 -14.08 -6.05 13.53
#